data_AF-A0A2D3NAT3-F1
#
_entry.id   AF-A0A2D3NAT3-F1
#
_cell.length_a   1.000
_cell.length_b   1.000
_cell.length_c   1.000
_cell.angle_alpha   90.00
_cell.angle_beta   90.00
_cell.angle_gamma   90.00
#
_symmetry.space_group_name_H-M   'P 1'
#
loop_
_entity.id
_entity.type
_entity.pdbx_description
1 polymer ?
#
loop_
_entity_poly.entity_id
_entity_poly.type
_entity_poly.pdbx_seq_one_letter_code
_entity_poly.pdbx_strand_id
1 'polypeptide(L)'
;MKILLIGEYSNVHNTLKAGLERLGHKVVVASNGDYWKAYPRDIDLARSSGRLAGLRLTLHLCANLHKLRGYDIVQIINPIFIDLKAKRIQYIYNYLRRHNKKIIMGAFGMDYYWVHVNSTTMPLRYSDFNIGKTLRTNKDAIIEQRDWVGTDKEQLNKTIANDCDGIVAGLYEYQICYQPFFPDKTIFIPFPIITEGKKTQAERKDGALKLFIGISKNRSEYKGTDIMLRAAKAVKADYPELLELRIAEGIPFDEYVKLMEGSDAILDQLYSYTPSMNPLEAMSRGIICIGGGEPENYEILNETQLRPIINVQPTYESCYEQIKLLALHPERIPQLQQESIDYIRKHHDHIKVAKQYEAFYNTILAK
;
A
#
# COMPACT_ATOMS: atom_id res chain seq x y z
N MET A 1 14.55 -20.98 -1.46
CA MET A 1 14.56 -20.38 -2.81
C MET A 1 15.58 -19.23 -2.88
N LYS A 2 16.07 -18.92 -4.08
CA LYS A 2 16.67 -17.61 -4.41
C LYS A 2 15.57 -16.70 -4.96
N ILE A 3 15.31 -15.59 -4.27
CA ILE A 3 14.18 -14.69 -4.57
C ILE A 3 14.71 -13.29 -4.87
N LEU A 4 14.22 -12.69 -5.95
CA LEU A 4 14.49 -11.30 -6.30
C LEU A 4 13.19 -10.50 -6.21
N LEU A 5 13.17 -9.47 -5.36
CA LEU A 5 12.07 -8.53 -5.22
C LEU A 5 12.45 -7.21 -5.91
N ILE A 6 11.68 -6.77 -6.91
CA ILE A 6 12.00 -5.58 -7.71
C ILE A 6 10.92 -4.50 -7.54
N GLY A 7 11.39 -3.27 -7.27
CA GLY A 7 10.56 -2.15 -6.85
C GLY A 7 10.36 -2.16 -5.33
N GLU A 8 9.89 -1.02 -4.80
CA GLU A 8 9.47 -0.89 -3.41
C GLU A 8 8.12 -0.18 -3.37
N TYR A 9 7.22 -0.65 -2.50
CA TYR A 9 5.90 -0.11 -2.29
C TYR A 9 5.70 0.11 -0.79
N SER A 10 6.11 1.29 -0.29
CA SER A 10 5.97 1.65 1.13
C SER A 10 6.50 0.60 2.11
N ASN A 11 7.69 0.05 1.85
CA ASN A 11 8.40 -0.96 2.66
C ASN A 11 7.86 -2.40 2.56
N VAL A 12 6.90 -2.69 1.68
CA VAL A 12 6.38 -4.05 1.48
C VAL A 12 7.47 -5.04 1.09
N HIS A 13 8.29 -4.72 0.09
CA HIS A 13 9.30 -5.68 -0.40
C HIS A 13 10.45 -5.86 0.59
N ASN A 14 10.94 -4.77 1.19
CA ASN A 14 11.96 -4.86 2.23
C ASN A 14 11.46 -5.61 3.49
N THR A 15 10.19 -5.43 3.88
CA THR A 15 9.60 -6.20 4.99
C THR A 15 9.39 -7.67 4.63
N LEU A 16 8.92 -7.96 3.41
CA LEU A 16 8.78 -9.32 2.90
C LEU A 16 10.13 -10.05 2.87
N LYS A 17 11.21 -9.35 2.45
CA LYS A 17 12.58 -9.86 2.51
C LYS A 17 12.92 -10.34 3.91
N ALA A 18 12.74 -9.51 4.93
CA ALA A 18 13.05 -9.88 6.31
C ALA A 18 12.31 -11.15 6.76
N GLY A 19 11.03 -11.27 6.42
CA GLY A 19 10.24 -12.47 6.72
C GLY A 19 10.74 -13.71 5.99
N LEU A 20 10.98 -13.62 4.67
CA LEU A 20 11.45 -14.74 3.84
C LEU A 20 12.87 -15.21 4.20
N GLU A 21 13.76 -14.29 4.60
CA GLU A 21 15.10 -14.64 5.10
C GLU A 21 15.02 -15.39 6.43
N ARG A 22 14.05 -15.05 7.28
CA ARG A 22 13.77 -15.80 8.52
C ARG A 22 13.28 -17.23 8.27
N LEU A 23 12.65 -17.45 7.12
CA LEU A 23 12.26 -18.79 6.63
C LEU A 23 13.41 -19.52 5.92
N GLY A 24 14.63 -18.95 5.89
CA GLY A 24 15.81 -19.60 5.34
C GLY A 24 15.99 -19.42 3.82
N HIS A 25 15.29 -18.47 3.20
CA HIS A 25 15.49 -18.13 1.80
C HIS A 25 16.61 -17.10 1.60
N LYS A 26 17.15 -17.04 0.38
CA LYS A 26 18.10 -15.99 -0.03
C LYS A 26 17.33 -14.95 -0.83
N VAL A 27 17.24 -13.73 -0.32
CA VAL A 27 16.38 -12.69 -0.90
C VAL A 27 17.20 -11.45 -1.23
N VAL A 28 16.98 -10.90 -2.42
CA VAL A 28 17.59 -9.64 -2.88
C VAL A 28 16.49 -8.66 -3.22
N VAL A 29 16.61 -7.42 -2.74
CA VAL A 29 15.72 -6.30 -3.07
C VAL A 29 16.45 -5.34 -4.01
N ALA A 30 15.85 -5.10 -5.18
CA ALA A 30 16.30 -4.14 -6.16
C ALA A 30 15.24 -3.04 -6.36
N SER A 31 15.47 -1.83 -5.87
CA SER A 31 14.41 -0.79 -5.87
C SER A 31 14.97 0.62 -5.97
N ASN A 32 14.09 1.60 -6.12
CA ASN A 32 14.43 3.02 -6.00
C ASN A 32 14.30 3.54 -4.55
N GLY A 33 14.06 2.66 -3.57
CA GLY A 33 13.84 3.02 -2.16
C GLY A 33 12.51 3.74 -1.88
N ASP A 34 11.54 3.72 -2.79
CA ASP A 34 10.31 4.51 -2.70
C ASP A 34 10.60 6.01 -2.50
N TYR A 35 11.52 6.52 -3.32
CA TYR A 35 11.87 7.92 -3.45
C TYR A 35 12.37 8.55 -2.14
N TRP A 36 11.61 9.51 -1.60
CA TRP A 36 11.95 10.32 -0.44
C TRP A 36 11.96 9.52 0.88
N LYS A 37 11.32 8.34 0.90
CA LYS A 37 11.33 7.44 2.06
C LYS A 37 12.65 6.68 2.19
N ALA A 38 13.37 6.51 1.08
CA ALA A 38 14.71 5.92 0.99
C ALA A 38 14.86 4.56 1.71
N TYR A 39 13.88 3.66 1.54
CA TYR A 39 13.94 2.34 2.16
C TYR A 39 15.20 1.55 1.74
N PRO A 40 15.70 0.66 2.64
CA PRO A 40 16.86 -0.18 2.37
C PRO A 40 16.68 -1.06 1.12
N ARG A 41 17.79 -1.31 0.43
CA ARG A 41 17.84 -2.11 -0.80
C ARG A 41 19.25 -2.63 -1.05
N ASP A 42 19.35 -3.80 -1.69
CA ASP A 42 20.63 -4.43 -2.03
C ASP A 42 21.17 -3.95 -3.38
N ILE A 43 20.26 -3.69 -4.33
CA ILE A 43 20.58 -3.15 -5.65
C ILE A 43 19.83 -1.83 -5.81
N ASP A 44 20.58 -0.73 -5.89
CA ASP A 44 20.00 0.60 -6.04
C ASP A 44 19.57 0.87 -7.49
N LEU A 45 18.27 1.00 -7.71
CA LEU A 45 17.64 1.37 -8.98
C LEU A 45 17.05 2.79 -8.93
N ALA A 46 17.47 3.62 -7.97
CA ALA A 46 16.99 4.99 -7.84
C ALA A 46 17.35 5.82 -9.08
N ARG A 47 16.36 6.57 -9.58
CA ARG A 47 16.57 7.50 -10.67
C ARG A 47 17.03 8.85 -10.13
N SER A 48 18.24 9.27 -10.50
CA SER A 48 18.74 10.62 -10.21
C SER A 48 17.81 11.70 -10.80
N SER A 49 17.87 12.94 -10.31
CA SER A 49 17.17 14.05 -10.94
C SER A 49 17.84 14.51 -12.26
N GLY A 50 17.09 15.25 -13.09
CA GLY A 50 17.61 15.93 -14.29
C GLY A 50 17.33 15.24 -15.64
N ARG A 51 17.66 15.94 -16.73
CA ARG A 51 17.30 15.54 -18.12
C ARG A 51 17.93 14.21 -18.56
N LEU A 52 19.14 13.90 -18.10
CA LEU A 52 19.87 12.66 -18.44
C LEU A 52 19.59 11.49 -17.49
N ALA A 53 18.71 11.69 -16.50
CA ALA A 53 18.41 10.69 -15.48
C ALA A 53 17.99 9.34 -16.05
N GLY A 54 17.13 9.33 -17.07
CA GLY A 54 16.66 8.09 -17.68
C GLY A 54 17.78 7.34 -18.40
N LEU A 55 18.74 8.04 -19.03
CA LEU A 55 19.89 7.41 -19.66
C LEU A 55 20.85 6.84 -18.62
N ARG A 56 21.14 7.59 -17.55
CA ARG A 56 21.97 7.12 -16.43
C ARG A 56 21.40 5.86 -15.80
N LEU A 57 20.10 5.84 -15.51
CA LEU A 57 19.43 4.66 -14.99
C LEU A 57 19.49 3.49 -15.99
N THR A 58 19.31 3.76 -17.29
CA THR A 58 19.42 2.72 -18.33
C THR A 58 20.82 2.10 -18.37
N LEU A 59 21.87 2.92 -18.35
CA LEU A 59 23.27 2.45 -18.33
C LEU A 59 23.59 1.68 -17.04
N HIS A 60 23.13 2.19 -15.89
CA HIS A 60 23.28 1.52 -14.61
C HIS A 60 22.59 0.14 -14.61
N LEU A 61 21.38 0.05 -15.15
CA LEU A 61 20.68 -1.21 -15.34
C LEU A 61 21.48 -2.13 -16.25
N CYS A 62 21.90 -1.68 -17.44
CA CYS A 62 22.71 -2.50 -18.36
C CYS A 62 23.96 -3.07 -17.68
N ALA A 63 24.66 -2.28 -16.86
CA ALA A 63 25.82 -2.75 -16.09
C ALA A 63 25.46 -3.78 -15.01
N ASN A 64 24.26 -3.69 -14.40
CA ASN A 64 23.82 -4.55 -13.30
C ASN A 64 22.83 -5.65 -13.70
N LEU A 65 22.40 -5.72 -14.96
CA LEU A 65 21.40 -6.66 -15.46
C LEU A 65 21.82 -8.12 -15.20
N HIS A 66 23.12 -8.42 -15.22
CA HIS A 66 23.64 -9.76 -14.93
C HIS A 66 23.35 -10.21 -13.48
N LYS A 67 23.18 -9.28 -12.54
CA LYS A 67 22.83 -9.54 -11.14
C LYS A 67 21.35 -9.89 -10.94
N LEU A 68 20.52 -9.71 -11.98
CA LEU A 68 19.08 -9.98 -11.98
C LEU A 68 18.72 -11.32 -12.66
N ARG A 69 19.65 -12.29 -12.67
CA ARG A 69 19.50 -13.61 -13.31
C ARG A 69 19.64 -14.74 -12.29
N GLY A 70 19.09 -15.92 -12.61
CA GLY A 70 19.31 -17.15 -11.87
C GLY A 70 18.53 -17.26 -10.56
N TYR A 71 17.43 -16.50 -10.43
CA TYR A 71 16.50 -16.61 -9.32
C TYR A 71 15.42 -17.65 -9.60
N ASP A 72 14.96 -18.30 -8.54
CA ASP A 72 13.81 -19.20 -8.59
C ASP A 72 12.52 -18.40 -8.77
N ILE A 73 12.40 -17.30 -8.03
CA ILE A 73 11.28 -16.36 -8.10
C ILE A 73 11.81 -14.96 -8.33
N VAL A 74 11.20 -14.24 -9.27
CA VAL A 74 11.28 -12.77 -9.34
C VAL A 74 9.90 -12.20 -9.09
N GLN A 75 9.75 -11.33 -8.09
CA GLN A 75 8.52 -10.58 -7.86
C GLN A 75 8.73 -9.10 -8.19
N ILE A 76 7.87 -8.53 -9.03
CA ILE A 76 7.82 -7.09 -9.32
C ILE A 76 6.64 -6.45 -8.56
N ILE A 77 6.76 -5.22 -8.07
CA ILE A 77 5.67 -4.59 -7.28
C ILE A 77 4.38 -4.38 -8.07
N ASN A 78 4.51 -4.07 -9.36
CA ASN A 78 3.45 -3.75 -10.33
C ASN A 78 4.11 -3.65 -11.74
N PRO A 79 3.40 -3.33 -12.84
CA PRO A 79 4.02 -3.28 -14.16
C PRO A 79 5.05 -2.14 -14.32
N ILE A 80 5.02 -1.11 -13.48
CA ILE A 80 5.97 0.02 -13.45
C ILE A 80 6.94 -0.15 -12.28
N PHE A 81 7.69 -1.25 -12.28
CA PHE A 81 8.62 -1.62 -11.20
C PHE A 81 9.99 -0.92 -11.26
N ILE A 82 10.22 -0.07 -12.27
CA ILE A 82 11.43 0.75 -12.48
C ILE A 82 11.00 2.08 -13.09
N ASP A 83 11.64 3.20 -12.71
CA ASP A 83 11.32 4.57 -13.16
C ASP A 83 11.74 4.88 -14.61
N LEU A 84 11.33 4.04 -15.56
CA LEU A 84 11.53 4.18 -16.99
C LEU A 84 10.19 4.24 -17.74
N LYS A 85 10.23 4.61 -19.03
CA LYS A 85 9.03 4.56 -19.89
C LYS A 85 8.59 3.11 -20.09
N ALA A 86 7.30 2.87 -20.21
CA ALA A 86 6.70 1.53 -20.31
C ALA A 86 7.37 0.63 -21.38
N LYS A 87 7.61 1.16 -22.58
CA LYS A 87 8.34 0.43 -23.65
C LYS A 87 9.73 -0.04 -23.24
N ARG A 88 10.45 0.72 -22.40
CA ARG A 88 11.78 0.32 -21.89
C ARG A 88 11.66 -0.76 -20.82
N ILE A 89 10.65 -0.64 -19.96
CA ILE A 89 10.35 -1.65 -18.93
C ILE A 89 10.03 -3.00 -19.59
N GLN A 90 9.32 -3.02 -20.72
CA GLN A 90 9.04 -4.25 -21.48
C GLN A 90 10.31 -5.04 -21.82
N TYR A 91 11.38 -4.37 -22.27
CA TYR A 91 12.65 -5.06 -22.57
C TYR A 91 13.30 -5.66 -21.32
N ILE A 92 13.21 -4.95 -20.19
CA ILE A 92 13.73 -5.43 -18.90
C ILE A 92 12.90 -6.62 -18.42
N TYR A 93 11.57 -6.54 -18.51
CA TYR A 93 10.67 -7.65 -18.20
C TYR A 93 11.00 -8.89 -19.04
N ASN A 94 11.11 -8.75 -20.36
CA ASN A 94 11.47 -9.86 -21.26
C ASN A 94 12.83 -10.47 -20.92
N TYR A 95 13.76 -9.67 -20.41
CA TYR A 95 15.04 -10.15 -19.92
C TYR A 95 14.87 -10.94 -18.62
N LEU A 96 14.14 -10.41 -17.64
CA LEU A 96 13.85 -11.11 -16.38
C LEU A 96 13.17 -12.45 -16.64
N ARG A 97 12.16 -12.48 -17.52
CA ARG A 97 11.43 -13.69 -17.90
C ARG A 97 12.31 -14.76 -18.51
N ARG A 98 13.28 -14.39 -19.36
CA ARG A 98 14.21 -15.32 -20.03
C ARG A 98 15.29 -15.89 -19.13
N HIS A 99 15.63 -15.21 -18.04
CA HIS A 99 16.81 -15.52 -17.23
C HIS A 99 16.49 -15.98 -15.79
N ASN A 100 15.22 -16.14 -15.46
CA ASN A 100 14.73 -16.60 -14.16
C ASN A 100 13.60 -17.60 -14.33
N LYS A 101 13.34 -18.44 -13.32
CA LYS A 101 12.38 -19.55 -13.48
C LYS A 101 10.93 -19.05 -13.56
N LYS A 102 10.50 -18.28 -12.57
CA LYS A 102 9.11 -17.80 -12.46
C LYS A 102 9.05 -16.31 -12.12
N ILE A 103 8.05 -15.63 -12.68
CA ILE A 103 7.77 -14.22 -12.46
C ILE A 103 6.43 -14.07 -11.76
N ILE A 104 6.42 -13.33 -10.65
CA ILE A 104 5.23 -12.94 -9.91
C ILE A 104 5.06 -11.43 -10.05
N MET A 105 3.83 -10.97 -10.28
CA MET A 105 3.50 -9.55 -10.30
C MET A 105 2.67 -9.19 -9.06
N GLY A 106 3.09 -8.19 -8.31
CA GLY A 106 2.23 -7.54 -7.34
C GLY A 106 1.20 -6.65 -8.07
N ALA A 107 -0.02 -6.62 -7.57
CA ALA A 107 -1.01 -5.61 -7.97
C ALA A 107 -0.94 -4.46 -6.95
N PHE A 108 0.20 -3.76 -6.85
CA PHE A 108 0.42 -2.76 -5.81
C PHE A 108 0.38 -1.33 -6.36
N GLY A 109 -0.60 -0.55 -5.91
CA GLY A 109 -0.76 0.85 -6.29
C GLY A 109 -1.52 1.03 -7.60
N MET A 110 -1.25 2.15 -8.27
CA MET A 110 -1.92 2.52 -9.51
C MET A 110 -1.46 1.66 -10.68
N ASP A 111 -2.41 1.05 -11.39
CA ASP A 111 -2.17 0.32 -12.63
C ASP A 111 -3.39 0.31 -13.57
N TYR A 112 -3.27 -0.32 -14.73
CA TYR A 112 -4.34 -0.33 -15.73
C TYR A 112 -5.61 -1.01 -15.21
N TYR A 113 -5.50 -2.14 -14.51
CA TYR A 113 -6.68 -2.87 -14.04
C TYR A 113 -7.39 -2.10 -12.94
N TRP A 114 -6.63 -1.46 -12.03
CA TRP A 114 -7.19 -0.56 -11.03
C TRP A 114 -7.96 0.61 -11.68
N VAL A 115 -7.35 1.30 -12.63
CA VAL A 115 -7.97 2.46 -13.31
C VAL A 115 -9.17 2.03 -14.15
N HIS A 116 -9.00 1.01 -14.99
CA HIS A 116 -10.00 0.59 -15.97
C HIS A 116 -11.24 0.05 -15.28
N VAL A 117 -11.09 -0.92 -14.36
CA VAL A 117 -12.22 -1.60 -13.72
C VAL A 117 -13.05 -0.62 -12.90
N ASN A 118 -12.41 0.30 -12.17
CA ASN A 118 -13.13 1.32 -11.41
C ASN A 118 -13.65 2.48 -12.25
N SER A 119 -13.26 2.59 -13.53
CA SER A 119 -13.83 3.57 -14.45
C SER A 119 -14.92 3.00 -15.35
N THR A 120 -15.06 1.68 -15.44
CA THR A 120 -16.03 1.02 -16.34
C THR A 120 -17.03 0.15 -15.58
N THR A 121 -16.56 -0.88 -14.88
CA THR A 121 -17.40 -1.83 -14.15
C THR A 121 -17.86 -1.30 -12.80
N MET A 122 -16.98 -0.55 -12.11
CA MET A 122 -17.21 0.05 -10.80
C MET A 122 -17.73 -0.96 -9.77
N PRO A 123 -16.97 -2.04 -9.46
CA PRO A 123 -17.44 -3.07 -8.53
C PRO A 123 -17.47 -2.57 -7.08
N LEU A 124 -16.66 -1.57 -6.75
CA LEU A 124 -16.62 -0.92 -5.44
C LEU A 124 -17.66 0.20 -5.33
N ARG A 125 -18.24 0.37 -4.13
CA ARG A 125 -19.13 1.49 -3.77
C ARG A 125 -18.45 2.83 -3.99
N TYR A 126 -17.13 2.89 -3.83
CA TYR A 126 -16.31 4.06 -4.12
C TYR A 126 -14.85 3.63 -4.32
N SER A 127 -14.09 4.45 -5.03
CA SER A 127 -12.66 4.29 -5.26
C SER A 127 -12.02 5.64 -5.60
N ASP A 128 -10.75 5.61 -6.01
CA ASP A 128 -10.06 6.74 -6.63
C ASP A 128 -10.78 7.28 -7.89
N PHE A 129 -11.58 6.45 -8.57
CA PHE A 129 -12.15 6.76 -9.89
C PHE A 129 -13.67 6.86 -9.92
N ASN A 130 -14.38 6.37 -8.90
CA ASN A 130 -15.83 6.40 -8.85
C ASN A 130 -16.38 6.64 -7.45
N ILE A 131 -17.58 7.23 -7.37
CA ILE A 131 -18.46 7.21 -6.21
C ILE A 131 -19.79 6.65 -6.69
N GLY A 132 -20.21 5.52 -6.16
CA GLY A 132 -21.30 4.72 -6.71
C GLY A 132 -21.01 4.35 -8.16
N LYS A 133 -21.94 4.72 -9.07
CA LYS A 133 -21.77 4.55 -10.52
C LYS A 133 -21.36 5.83 -11.25
N THR A 134 -20.96 6.86 -10.50
CA THR A 134 -20.53 8.14 -11.04
C THR A 134 -19.01 8.23 -11.07
N LEU A 135 -18.46 8.55 -12.24
CA LEU A 135 -17.03 8.81 -12.39
C LEU A 135 -16.61 10.05 -11.61
N ARG A 136 -15.47 9.95 -10.94
CA ARG A 136 -14.77 11.10 -10.40
C ARG A 136 -14.05 11.81 -11.52
N THR A 137 -14.28 13.10 -11.65
CA THR A 137 -13.69 13.98 -12.66
C THR A 137 -12.72 15.00 -12.06
N ASN A 138 -12.28 14.75 -10.82
CA ASN A 138 -11.23 15.56 -10.23
C ASN A 138 -9.92 15.41 -11.01
N LYS A 139 -9.04 16.40 -10.88
CA LYS A 139 -7.82 16.52 -11.67
C LYS A 139 -6.98 15.25 -11.67
N ASP A 140 -6.79 14.64 -10.50
CA ASP A 140 -5.95 13.45 -10.35
C ASP A 140 -6.56 12.21 -11.03
N ALA A 141 -7.87 11.99 -10.89
CA ALA A 141 -8.57 10.89 -11.57
C ALA A 141 -8.45 10.99 -13.10
N ILE A 142 -8.61 12.20 -13.66
CA ILE A 142 -8.46 12.43 -15.11
C ILE A 142 -7.01 12.20 -15.56
N ILE A 143 -6.01 12.64 -14.78
CA ILE A 143 -4.60 12.43 -15.10
C ILE A 143 -4.29 10.94 -15.16
N GLU A 144 -4.67 10.18 -14.14
CA GLU A 144 -4.39 8.75 -14.06
C GLU A 144 -5.14 7.96 -15.14
N GLN A 145 -6.40 8.31 -15.43
CA GLN A 145 -7.13 7.73 -16.56
C GLN A 145 -6.40 7.94 -17.90
N ARG A 146 -5.90 9.15 -18.16
CA ARG A 146 -5.15 9.46 -19.39
C ARG A 146 -3.77 8.82 -19.43
N ASP A 147 -3.15 8.58 -18.29
CA ASP A 147 -1.83 7.99 -18.19
C ASP A 147 -1.88 6.47 -18.38
N TRP A 148 -2.96 5.82 -17.95
CA TRP A 148 -3.11 4.36 -18.03
C TRP A 148 -3.94 3.87 -19.20
N VAL A 149 -5.09 4.48 -19.51
CA VAL A 149 -6.03 3.96 -20.53
C VAL A 149 -5.65 4.41 -21.94
N GLY A 150 -5.56 3.47 -22.87
CA GLY A 150 -5.17 3.69 -24.26
C GLY A 150 -3.68 3.99 -24.46
N THR A 151 -2.82 3.66 -23.49
CA THR A 151 -1.40 4.06 -23.50
C THR A 151 -0.43 2.87 -23.54
N ASP A 152 0.86 3.18 -23.70
CA ASP A 152 1.94 2.18 -23.56
C ASP A 152 1.94 1.51 -22.17
N LYS A 153 1.39 2.16 -21.13
CA LYS A 153 1.27 1.58 -19.78
C LYS A 153 0.18 0.52 -19.69
N GLU A 154 -0.98 0.74 -20.31
CA GLU A 154 -1.99 -0.31 -20.47
C GLU A 154 -1.42 -1.52 -21.19
N GLN A 155 -0.75 -1.29 -22.33
CA GLN A 155 -0.18 -2.39 -23.10
C GLN A 155 0.85 -3.18 -22.28
N LEU A 156 1.73 -2.48 -21.56
CA LEU A 156 2.72 -3.12 -20.69
C LEU A 156 2.05 -3.93 -19.58
N ASN A 157 1.06 -3.35 -18.89
CA ASN A 157 0.36 -4.05 -17.81
C ASN A 157 -0.35 -5.30 -18.31
N LYS A 158 -1.08 -5.20 -19.43
CA LYS A 158 -1.72 -6.36 -20.05
C LYS A 158 -0.70 -7.42 -20.45
N THR A 159 0.40 -7.04 -21.07
CA THR A 159 1.44 -7.99 -21.47
C THR A 159 2.04 -8.72 -20.26
N ILE A 160 2.44 -8.00 -19.21
CA ILE A 160 3.00 -8.60 -18.00
C ILE A 160 1.97 -9.44 -17.26
N ALA A 161 0.75 -8.94 -17.06
CA ALA A 161 -0.30 -9.64 -16.33
C ALA A 161 -0.69 -10.94 -17.04
N ASN A 162 -0.72 -10.98 -18.37
CA ASN A 162 -0.95 -12.21 -19.14
C ASN A 162 0.23 -13.20 -19.04
N ASP A 163 1.48 -12.72 -19.11
CA ASP A 163 2.68 -13.57 -19.17
C ASP A 163 3.17 -14.08 -17.81
N CYS A 164 3.00 -13.31 -16.73
CA CYS A 164 3.50 -13.70 -15.40
C CYS A 164 2.85 -14.99 -14.88
N ASP A 165 3.58 -15.73 -14.05
CA ASP A 165 3.16 -17.03 -13.51
C ASP A 165 2.16 -16.88 -12.35
N GLY A 166 2.11 -15.70 -11.71
CA GLY A 166 1.20 -15.42 -10.60
C GLY A 166 1.05 -13.91 -10.33
N ILE A 167 -0.10 -13.53 -9.77
CA ILE A 167 -0.45 -12.16 -9.39
C ILE A 167 -0.81 -12.14 -7.90
N VAL A 168 -0.16 -11.27 -7.12
CA VAL A 168 -0.46 -11.10 -5.70
C VAL A 168 -1.14 -9.75 -5.47
N ALA A 169 -2.39 -9.79 -5.01
CA ALA A 169 -3.15 -8.61 -4.60
C ALA A 169 -3.00 -8.38 -3.09
N GLY A 170 -2.43 -7.24 -2.71
CA GLY A 170 -2.17 -6.91 -1.29
C GLY A 170 -3.38 -6.37 -0.52
N LEU A 171 -4.39 -5.89 -1.26
CA LEU A 171 -5.62 -5.28 -0.75
C LEU A 171 -6.84 -5.89 -1.44
N TYR A 172 -8.00 -5.84 -0.77
CA TYR A 172 -9.28 -6.30 -1.32
C TYR A 172 -9.60 -5.61 -2.66
N GLU A 173 -9.37 -4.29 -2.73
CA GLU A 173 -9.64 -3.47 -3.91
C GLU A 173 -8.85 -3.92 -5.13
N TYR A 174 -7.60 -4.37 -4.93
CA TYR A 174 -6.79 -4.92 -6.01
C TYR A 174 -7.26 -6.31 -6.41
N GLN A 175 -7.64 -7.14 -5.44
CA GLN A 175 -8.15 -8.49 -5.67
C GLN A 175 -9.39 -8.45 -6.58
N ILE A 176 -10.37 -7.61 -6.27
CA ILE A 176 -11.60 -7.51 -7.06
C ILE A 176 -11.38 -6.95 -8.47
N CYS A 177 -10.35 -6.13 -8.68
CA CYS A 177 -10.01 -5.62 -10.00
C CYS A 177 -9.30 -6.65 -10.89
N TYR A 178 -8.47 -7.53 -10.30
CA TYR A 178 -7.69 -8.51 -11.05
C TYR A 178 -8.39 -9.88 -11.21
N GLN A 179 -9.10 -10.34 -10.18
CA GLN A 179 -9.69 -11.69 -10.13
C GLN A 179 -10.59 -12.03 -11.34
N PRO A 180 -11.44 -11.12 -11.88
CA PRO A 180 -12.29 -11.43 -13.03
C PRO A 180 -11.50 -11.72 -14.32
N PHE A 181 -10.28 -11.22 -14.45
CA PHE A 181 -9.43 -11.38 -15.64
C PHE A 181 -8.45 -12.55 -15.50
N PHE A 182 -7.99 -12.82 -14.29
CA PHE A 182 -6.96 -13.83 -14.02
C PHE A 182 -7.33 -14.72 -12.82
N PRO A 183 -8.45 -15.46 -12.89
CA PRO A 183 -8.98 -16.17 -11.74
C PRO A 183 -8.05 -17.28 -11.22
N ASP A 184 -7.29 -17.92 -12.11
CA ASP A 184 -6.45 -19.09 -11.77
C ASP A 184 -5.07 -18.74 -11.22
N LYS A 185 -4.69 -17.46 -11.27
CA LYS A 185 -3.35 -17.01 -10.89
C LYS A 185 -3.31 -15.74 -10.05
N THR A 186 -4.46 -15.15 -9.72
CA THR A 186 -4.56 -14.05 -8.77
C THR A 186 -4.82 -14.60 -7.38
N ILE A 187 -4.02 -14.19 -6.40
CA ILE A 187 -4.18 -14.56 -4.99
C ILE A 187 -4.09 -13.32 -4.11
N PHE A 188 -4.93 -13.27 -3.08
CA PHE A 188 -4.81 -12.28 -2.03
C PHE A 188 -3.78 -12.74 -0.98
N ILE A 189 -2.78 -11.91 -0.72
CA ILE A 189 -1.86 -12.07 0.41
C ILE A 189 -1.68 -10.68 1.04
N PRO A 190 -2.03 -10.48 2.33
CA PRO A 190 -2.01 -9.16 2.94
C PRO A 190 -0.58 -8.59 3.00
N PHE A 191 -0.48 -7.26 3.06
CA PHE A 191 0.83 -6.62 3.17
C PHE A 191 1.54 -6.96 4.49
N PRO A 192 2.86 -7.20 4.46
CA PRO A 192 3.63 -7.55 5.64
C PRO A 192 4.04 -6.31 6.44
N ILE A 193 3.96 -6.42 7.76
CA ILE A 193 4.37 -5.42 8.75
C ILE A 193 5.30 -6.09 9.76
N ILE A 194 6.45 -5.47 10.03
CA ILE A 194 7.36 -5.94 11.08
C ILE A 194 6.67 -5.75 12.43
N THR A 195 6.46 -6.83 13.17
CA THR A 195 5.93 -6.77 14.55
C THR A 195 6.99 -7.05 15.61
N GLU A 196 8.12 -7.63 15.21
CA GLU A 196 9.25 -7.91 16.10
C GLU A 196 9.80 -6.62 16.71
N GLY A 197 10.06 -6.64 18.02
CA GLY A 197 10.53 -5.47 18.77
C GLY A 197 9.50 -4.36 19.01
N LYS A 198 8.27 -4.47 18.50
CA LYS A 198 7.19 -3.52 18.78
C LYS A 198 6.47 -3.85 20.08
N LYS A 199 5.90 -2.82 20.72
CA LYS A 199 5.15 -2.95 21.98
C LYS A 199 4.02 -3.94 21.85
N THR A 200 3.77 -4.72 22.90
CA THR A 200 2.67 -5.69 22.95
C THR A 200 1.36 -5.14 23.47
N GLN A 201 1.44 -4.04 24.21
CA GLN A 201 0.31 -3.39 24.82
C GLN A 201 0.27 -1.91 24.41
N ALA A 202 -0.95 -1.41 24.21
CA ALA A 202 -1.18 0.01 24.05
C ALA A 202 -0.97 0.73 25.40
N GLU A 203 -0.30 1.88 25.36
CA GLU A 203 -0.06 2.72 26.54
C GLU A 203 -0.66 4.10 26.28
N ARG A 204 -1.97 4.23 26.51
CA ARG A 204 -2.64 5.52 26.43
C ARG A 204 -2.49 6.30 27.73
N LYS A 205 -2.21 7.60 27.60
CA LYS A 205 -2.39 8.56 28.71
C LYS A 205 -3.73 9.26 28.57
N ASP A 206 -4.37 9.55 29.69
CA ASP A 206 -5.61 10.33 29.71
C ASP A 206 -5.43 11.70 29.05
N GLY A 207 -6.53 12.23 28.51
CA GLY A 207 -6.58 13.54 27.85
C GLY A 207 -7.33 13.54 26.52
N ALA A 208 -7.20 14.66 25.81
CA ALA A 208 -7.76 14.87 24.48
C ALA A 208 -7.28 13.83 23.47
N LEU A 209 -8.13 13.52 22.49
CA LEU A 209 -7.78 12.67 21.35
C LEU A 209 -6.68 13.34 20.53
N LYS A 210 -5.51 12.70 20.40
CA LYS A 210 -4.43 13.17 19.51
C LYS A 210 -4.62 12.60 18.11
N LEU A 211 -5.14 13.42 17.21
CA LEU A 211 -5.47 13.02 15.85
C LEU A 211 -4.39 13.48 14.88
N PHE A 212 -3.82 12.54 14.11
CA PHE A 212 -2.78 12.81 13.13
C PHE A 212 -3.29 12.74 11.70
N ILE A 213 -2.81 13.66 10.86
CA ILE A 213 -3.05 13.62 9.41
C ILE A 213 -1.80 14.04 8.64
N GLY A 214 -1.41 13.18 7.71
CA GLY A 214 -0.30 13.43 6.78
C GLY A 214 -0.79 14.02 5.47
N ILE A 215 -0.31 15.20 5.09
CA ILE A 215 -0.64 15.87 3.84
C ILE A 215 0.51 15.67 2.85
N SER A 216 0.24 14.89 1.79
CA SER A 216 1.14 14.76 0.67
C SER A 216 0.98 15.94 -0.28
N LYS A 217 2.07 16.67 -0.57
CA LYS A 217 2.06 17.75 -1.58
C LYS A 217 1.51 17.23 -2.90
N ASN A 218 0.57 17.96 -3.49
CA ASN A 218 -0.09 17.66 -4.77
C ASN A 218 -0.96 16.38 -4.84
N ARG A 219 -1.32 15.75 -3.71
CA ARG A 219 -2.20 14.55 -3.69
C ARG A 219 -3.32 14.58 -2.63
N SER A 220 -3.64 15.77 -2.12
CA SER A 220 -4.63 15.93 -1.05
C SER A 220 -6.05 15.54 -1.50
N GLU A 221 -6.47 15.96 -2.70
CA GLU A 221 -7.80 15.66 -3.26
C GLU A 221 -7.90 14.18 -3.72
N TYR A 222 -6.82 13.64 -4.32
CA TYR A 222 -6.74 12.22 -4.66
C TYR A 222 -7.06 11.30 -3.48
N LYS A 223 -6.43 11.52 -2.31
CA LYS A 223 -6.62 10.70 -1.11
C LYS A 223 -7.87 11.03 -0.28
N GLY A 224 -8.56 12.14 -0.58
CA GLY A 224 -9.66 12.68 0.23
C GLY A 224 -9.20 13.30 1.54
N THR A 225 -7.90 13.60 1.65
CA THR A 225 -7.28 14.26 2.80
C THR A 225 -7.89 15.64 3.03
N ASP A 226 -8.34 16.33 1.98
CA ASP A 226 -9.03 17.60 2.07
C ASP A 226 -10.38 17.50 2.82
N ILE A 227 -11.18 16.47 2.53
CA ILE A 227 -12.46 16.21 3.20
C ILE A 227 -12.21 15.81 4.65
N MET A 228 -11.30 14.86 4.89
CA MET A 228 -10.97 14.39 6.24
C MET A 228 -10.38 15.52 7.10
N LEU A 229 -9.49 16.35 6.55
CA LEU A 229 -8.91 17.50 7.25
C LEU A 229 -9.97 18.54 7.60
N ARG A 230 -10.88 18.84 6.67
CA ARG A 230 -11.98 19.78 6.91
C ARG A 230 -12.89 19.29 8.03
N ALA A 231 -13.25 18.01 8.03
CA ALA A 231 -14.01 17.39 9.10
C ALA A 231 -13.27 17.44 10.45
N ALA A 232 -11.99 17.08 10.48
CA ALA A 232 -11.17 17.13 11.70
C ALA A 232 -11.05 18.55 12.28
N LYS A 233 -10.87 19.56 11.42
CA LYS A 233 -10.85 20.97 11.84
C LYS A 233 -12.18 21.44 12.41
N ALA A 234 -13.30 21.00 11.84
CA ALA A 234 -14.62 21.32 12.36
C ALA A 234 -14.84 20.67 13.74
N VAL A 235 -14.52 19.38 13.92
CA VAL A 235 -14.59 18.74 15.25
C VAL A 235 -13.68 19.45 16.26
N LYS A 236 -12.47 19.86 15.86
CA LYS A 236 -11.59 20.67 16.73
C LYS A 236 -12.23 21.99 17.14
N ALA A 237 -12.94 22.66 16.24
CA ALA A 237 -13.60 23.93 16.52
C ALA A 237 -14.79 23.77 17.47
N ASP A 238 -15.58 22.69 17.28
CA ASP A 238 -16.76 22.41 18.10
C ASP A 238 -16.40 21.83 19.48
N TYR A 239 -15.28 21.10 19.57
CA TYR A 239 -14.81 20.42 20.79
C TYR A 239 -13.32 20.71 21.06
N PRO A 240 -12.95 21.97 21.34
CA PRO A 240 -11.54 22.39 21.43
C PRO A 240 -10.75 21.67 22.52
N GLU A 241 -11.37 21.28 23.63
CA GLU A 241 -10.70 20.59 24.74
C GLU A 241 -10.58 19.07 24.54
N LEU A 242 -11.31 18.49 23.57
CA LEU A 242 -11.39 17.03 23.39
C LEU A 242 -10.52 16.50 22.25
N LEU A 243 -9.98 17.38 21.40
CA LEU A 243 -9.19 16.98 20.23
C LEU A 243 -7.93 17.83 20.10
N GLU A 244 -6.78 17.19 19.88
CA GLU A 244 -5.52 17.80 19.46
C GLU A 244 -5.23 17.37 18.01
N LEU A 245 -5.27 18.30 17.06
CA LEU A 245 -5.04 18.00 15.64
C LEU A 245 -3.57 18.24 15.27
N ARG A 246 -2.89 17.19 14.80
CA ARG A 246 -1.49 17.21 14.36
C ARG A 246 -1.39 17.02 12.86
N ILE A 247 -0.81 18.00 12.19
CA ILE A 247 -0.72 18.05 10.73
C ILE A 247 0.75 17.95 10.32
N ALA A 248 1.09 16.91 9.55
CA ALA A 248 2.38 16.80 8.89
C ALA A 248 2.25 17.22 7.42
N GLU A 249 2.93 18.29 7.00
CA GLU A 249 2.96 18.71 5.61
C GLU A 249 4.39 18.99 5.15
N GLY A 250 4.87 18.20 4.18
CA GLY A 250 6.17 18.45 3.54
C GLY A 250 7.40 18.32 4.44
N ILE A 251 7.29 17.60 5.56
CA ILE A 251 8.39 17.33 6.50
C ILE A 251 9.19 16.07 6.12
N PRO A 252 10.45 15.94 6.58
CA PRO A 252 11.24 14.71 6.44
C PRO A 252 10.52 13.45 6.98
N PHE A 253 10.88 12.27 6.44
CA PHE A 253 10.20 11.01 6.80
C PHE A 253 10.37 10.62 8.27
N ASP A 254 11.54 10.87 8.85
CA ASP A 254 11.78 10.58 10.26
C ASP A 254 10.96 11.50 11.18
N GLU A 255 10.82 12.78 10.82
CA GLU A 255 9.94 13.72 11.52
C GLU A 255 8.46 13.34 11.37
N TYR A 256 8.05 12.90 10.18
CA TYR A 256 6.71 12.36 9.93
C TYR A 256 6.38 11.20 10.86
N VAL A 257 7.28 10.22 10.96
CA VAL A 257 7.10 9.04 11.82
C VAL A 257 7.02 9.46 13.29
N LYS A 258 7.91 10.35 13.75
CA LYS A 258 7.88 10.85 15.14
C LYS A 258 6.56 11.55 15.49
N LEU A 259 6.02 12.37 14.59
CA LEU A 259 4.76 13.07 14.83
C LEU A 259 3.57 12.09 14.88
N MET A 260 3.57 11.10 13.98
CA MET A 260 2.59 10.01 13.97
C MET A 260 2.64 9.21 15.28
N GLU A 261 3.82 8.77 15.73
CA GLU A 261 4.02 7.93 16.92
C GLU A 261 3.47 8.53 18.22
N GLY A 262 3.40 9.85 18.32
CA GLY A 262 2.84 10.52 19.49
C GLY A 262 1.31 10.57 19.55
N SER A 263 0.61 10.01 18.56
CA SER A 263 -0.81 10.24 18.31
C SER A 263 -1.67 9.01 18.63
N ASP A 264 -2.95 9.23 18.94
CA ASP A 264 -3.90 8.15 19.26
C ASP A 264 -4.52 7.53 18.01
N ALA A 265 -4.74 8.35 16.98
CA ALA A 265 -5.39 7.96 15.74
C ALA A 265 -4.76 8.66 14.52
N ILE A 266 -4.87 8.03 13.35
CA ILE A 266 -4.43 8.54 12.05
C ILE A 266 -5.59 8.59 11.05
N LEU A 267 -5.66 9.68 10.26
CA LEU A 267 -6.54 9.81 9.10
C LEU A 267 -5.80 9.39 7.82
N ASP A 268 -6.11 8.21 7.27
CA ASP A 268 -5.60 7.70 5.98
C ASP A 268 -6.41 6.47 5.55
N GLN A 269 -6.95 6.35 4.34
CA GLN A 269 -7.32 7.34 3.32
C GLN A 269 -8.82 7.19 3.05
N LEU A 270 -9.45 8.16 2.38
CA LEU A 270 -10.92 8.22 2.30
C LEU A 270 -11.55 7.30 1.24
N TYR A 271 -10.83 7.04 0.15
CA TYR A 271 -11.36 6.32 -1.01
C TYR A 271 -10.89 4.86 -1.06
N SER A 272 -10.78 4.22 0.10
CA SER A 272 -10.33 2.83 0.26
C SER A 272 -11.30 2.05 1.13
N TYR A 273 -11.38 0.75 0.90
CA TYR A 273 -12.03 -0.22 1.76
C TYR A 273 -11.10 -0.76 2.84
N THR A 274 -9.80 -0.70 2.60
CA THR A 274 -8.77 -1.32 3.44
C THR A 274 -7.76 -0.28 3.96
N PRO A 275 -7.12 -0.53 5.13
CA PRO A 275 -5.99 0.28 5.56
C PRO A 275 -4.78 0.00 4.65
N SER A 276 -4.16 1.08 4.16
CA SER A 276 -2.93 1.00 3.36
C SER A 276 -1.67 0.86 4.24
N MET A 277 -0.48 0.83 3.64
CA MET A 277 0.78 0.60 4.38
C MET A 277 1.03 1.59 5.53
N ASN A 278 0.66 2.87 5.35
CA ASN A 278 0.89 3.88 6.37
C ASN A 278 0.03 3.66 7.64
N PRO A 279 -1.31 3.51 7.53
CA PRO A 279 -2.13 3.16 8.68
C PRO A 279 -1.82 1.76 9.21
N LEU A 280 -1.45 0.78 8.39
CA LEU A 280 -1.02 -0.53 8.88
C LEU A 280 0.23 -0.44 9.77
N GLU A 281 1.23 0.35 9.37
CA GLU A 281 2.41 0.62 10.20
C GLU A 281 2.04 1.39 11.47
N ALA A 282 1.12 2.36 11.39
CA ALA A 282 0.63 3.09 12.56
C ALA A 282 -0.10 2.16 13.56
N MET A 283 -1.00 1.31 13.06
CA MET A 283 -1.77 0.33 13.84
C MET A 283 -0.86 -0.65 14.58
N SER A 284 0.28 -1.01 14.00
CA SER A 284 1.27 -1.89 14.64
C SER A 284 1.88 -1.30 15.92
N ARG A 285 1.72 0.02 16.12
CA ARG A 285 2.16 0.80 17.28
C ARG A 285 1.01 1.19 18.20
N GLY A 286 -0.21 0.69 17.92
CA GLY A 286 -1.42 1.02 18.66
C GLY A 286 -2.04 2.35 18.23
N ILE A 287 -1.82 2.82 17.00
CA ILE A 287 -2.48 4.03 16.48
C ILE A 287 -3.72 3.61 15.70
N ILE A 288 -4.88 4.14 16.08
CA ILE A 288 -6.17 3.79 15.47
C ILE A 288 -6.23 4.33 14.04
N CYS A 289 -6.57 3.49 13.07
CA CYS A 289 -6.86 3.94 11.72
C CYS A 289 -8.29 4.49 11.64
N ILE A 290 -8.44 5.73 11.16
CA ILE A 290 -9.71 6.30 10.71
C ILE A 290 -9.60 6.45 9.19
N GLY A 291 -10.33 5.62 8.43
CA GLY A 291 -10.12 5.46 7.00
C GLY A 291 -10.91 4.29 6.43
N GLY A 292 -10.32 3.56 5.48
CA GLY A 292 -10.91 2.36 4.90
C GLY A 292 -10.95 1.18 5.88
N GLY A 293 -12.15 0.80 6.29
CA GLY A 293 -12.44 -0.32 7.18
C GLY A 293 -13.77 -0.99 6.84
N GLU A 294 -14.04 -1.13 5.54
CA GLU A 294 -15.28 -1.71 5.04
C GLU A 294 -15.37 -3.22 5.37
N PRO A 295 -16.58 -3.82 5.47
CA PRO A 295 -16.75 -5.23 5.83
C PRO A 295 -15.92 -6.19 4.98
N GLU A 296 -15.78 -5.92 3.68
CA GLU A 296 -15.05 -6.76 2.73
C GLU A 296 -13.56 -6.92 3.08
N ASN A 297 -12.95 -5.91 3.73
CA ASN A 297 -11.59 -6.02 4.28
C ASN A 297 -11.50 -7.14 5.33
N TYR A 298 -12.50 -7.24 6.20
CA TYR A 298 -12.52 -8.26 7.25
C TYR A 298 -12.90 -9.63 6.70
N GLU A 299 -13.81 -9.68 5.73
CA GLU A 299 -14.25 -10.91 5.07
C GLU A 299 -13.11 -11.60 4.34
N ILE A 300 -12.32 -10.87 3.54
CA ILE A 300 -11.19 -11.47 2.80
C ILE A 300 -10.10 -12.01 3.73
N LEU A 301 -9.98 -11.45 4.95
CA LEU A 301 -9.07 -11.91 6.00
C LEU A 301 -9.67 -12.99 6.92
N ASN A 302 -10.95 -13.34 6.75
CA ASN A 302 -11.71 -14.18 7.67
C ASN A 302 -11.67 -13.68 9.14
N GLU A 303 -11.76 -12.36 9.34
CA GLU A 303 -11.72 -11.71 10.67
C GLU A 303 -13.13 -11.41 11.22
N THR A 304 -13.54 -12.15 12.24
CA THR A 304 -14.89 -12.04 12.84
C THR A 304 -14.92 -11.33 14.19
N GLN A 305 -13.77 -11.02 14.80
CA GLN A 305 -13.67 -10.55 16.17
C GLN A 305 -13.11 -9.13 16.27
N LEU A 306 -11.92 -8.88 15.72
CA LEU A 306 -11.23 -7.60 15.87
C LEU A 306 -11.86 -6.53 14.99
N ARG A 307 -12.15 -5.35 15.54
CA ARG A 307 -12.72 -4.20 14.82
C ARG A 307 -12.00 -2.89 15.16
N PRO A 308 -10.67 -2.80 14.97
CA PRO A 308 -9.89 -1.63 15.38
C PRO A 308 -10.02 -0.43 14.44
N ILE A 309 -10.47 -0.63 13.20
CA ILE A 309 -10.50 0.43 12.19
C ILE A 309 -11.83 1.17 12.29
N ILE A 310 -11.76 2.50 12.42
CA ILE A 310 -12.92 3.37 12.36
C ILE A 310 -13.19 3.68 10.90
N ASN A 311 -14.16 2.96 10.32
CA ASN A 311 -14.52 3.14 8.92
C ASN A 311 -15.17 4.51 8.67
N VAL A 312 -14.74 5.18 7.60
CA VAL A 312 -15.40 6.39 7.08
C VAL A 312 -15.77 6.20 5.61
N GLN A 313 -16.90 6.77 5.22
CA GLN A 313 -17.35 6.86 3.83
C GLN A 313 -16.88 8.18 3.20
N PRO A 314 -16.86 8.31 1.87
CA PRO A 314 -16.33 9.48 1.16
C PRO A 314 -17.25 10.72 1.23
N THR A 315 -17.69 11.07 2.43
CA THR A 315 -18.51 12.24 2.74
C THR A 315 -17.94 12.98 3.94
N TYR A 316 -18.17 14.29 3.98
CA TYR A 316 -17.77 15.13 5.09
C TYR A 316 -18.46 14.70 6.38
N GLU A 317 -19.76 14.38 6.28
CA GLU A 317 -20.62 14.00 7.38
C GLU A 317 -20.12 12.69 8.02
N SER A 318 -19.75 11.69 7.22
CA SER A 318 -19.21 10.44 7.74
C SER A 318 -17.89 10.66 8.49
N CYS A 319 -16.98 11.46 7.92
CA CYS A 319 -15.71 11.80 8.57
C CYS A 319 -15.94 12.56 9.89
N TYR A 320 -16.76 13.61 9.86
CA TYR A 320 -17.03 14.46 11.01
C TYR A 320 -17.66 13.65 12.15
N GLU A 321 -18.68 12.84 11.86
CA GLU A 321 -19.37 12.05 12.87
C GLU A 321 -18.45 11.00 13.51
N GLN A 322 -17.64 10.29 12.73
CA GLN A 322 -16.72 9.29 13.29
C GLN A 322 -15.61 9.91 14.14
N ILE A 323 -15.03 11.03 13.71
CA ILE A 323 -14.01 11.76 14.48
C ILE A 323 -14.63 12.30 15.78
N LYS A 324 -15.83 12.89 15.70
CA LYS A 324 -16.58 13.39 16.86
C LYS A 324 -16.86 12.27 17.86
N LEU A 325 -17.37 11.12 17.40
CA LEU A 325 -17.66 9.99 18.26
C LEU A 325 -16.41 9.48 18.99
N LEU A 326 -15.25 9.41 18.32
CA LEU A 326 -14.02 9.00 18.99
C LEU A 326 -13.57 10.03 20.04
N ALA A 327 -13.70 11.33 19.75
CA ALA A 327 -13.33 12.40 20.69
C ALA A 327 -14.26 12.46 21.91
N LEU A 328 -15.55 12.18 21.75
CA LEU A 328 -16.54 12.14 22.84
C LEU A 328 -16.47 10.86 23.69
N HIS A 329 -15.88 9.79 23.15
CA HIS A 329 -15.78 8.48 23.81
C HIS A 329 -14.32 8.03 24.00
N PRO A 330 -13.50 8.80 24.74
CA PRO A 330 -12.09 8.48 24.94
C PRO A 330 -11.86 7.14 25.67
N GLU A 331 -12.85 6.63 26.38
CA GLU A 331 -12.85 5.30 27.03
C GLU A 331 -12.69 4.15 26.03
N ARG A 332 -13.08 4.34 24.77
CA ARG A 332 -12.94 3.33 23.71
C ARG A 332 -11.52 3.25 23.15
N ILE A 333 -10.73 4.31 23.31
CA ILE A 333 -9.42 4.42 22.65
C ILE A 333 -8.48 3.30 23.10
N PRO A 334 -8.27 3.00 24.40
CA PRO A 334 -7.36 1.93 24.82
C PRO A 334 -7.69 0.57 24.19
N GLN A 335 -8.97 0.22 24.11
CA GLN A 335 -9.42 -1.00 23.46
C GLN A 335 -9.07 -1.00 21.97
N LEU A 336 -9.41 0.06 21.24
CA LEU A 336 -9.15 0.15 19.79
C LEU A 336 -7.64 0.16 19.47
N GLN A 337 -6.82 0.77 20.31
CA GLN A 337 -5.38 0.74 20.18
C GLN A 337 -4.82 -0.67 20.39
N GLN A 338 -5.31 -1.39 21.40
CA GLN A 338 -4.93 -2.78 21.64
C GLN A 338 -5.36 -3.68 20.47
N GLU A 339 -6.61 -3.56 20.03
CA GLU A 339 -7.12 -4.30 18.88
C GLU A 339 -6.34 -3.99 17.60
N SER A 340 -5.83 -2.76 17.43
CA SER A 340 -4.99 -2.39 16.29
C SER A 340 -3.69 -3.21 16.27
N ILE A 341 -3.03 -3.31 17.42
CA ILE A 341 -1.80 -4.11 17.57
C ILE A 341 -2.10 -5.60 17.30
N ASP A 342 -3.19 -6.11 17.88
CA ASP A 342 -3.57 -7.52 17.76
C ASP A 342 -3.99 -7.89 16.33
N TYR A 343 -4.67 -6.98 15.63
CA TYR A 343 -5.04 -7.13 14.23
C TYR A 343 -3.81 -7.23 13.33
N ILE A 344 -2.82 -6.34 13.53
CA ILE A 344 -1.56 -6.41 12.78
C ILE A 344 -0.81 -7.70 13.07
N ARG A 345 -0.69 -8.13 14.34
CA ARG A 345 -0.06 -9.40 14.68
C ARG A 345 -0.76 -10.61 14.09
N LYS A 346 -2.09 -10.57 14.02
CA LYS A 346 -2.89 -11.68 13.51
C LYS A 346 -2.72 -11.83 12.00
N HIS A 347 -2.85 -10.73 11.26
CA HIS A 347 -3.03 -10.76 9.80
C HIS A 347 -1.84 -10.26 8.99
N HIS A 348 -1.08 -9.32 9.55
CA HIS A 348 -0.03 -8.60 8.83
C HIS A 348 1.38 -8.91 9.33
N ASP A 349 1.54 -9.78 10.33
CA ASP A 349 2.89 -10.15 10.80
C ASP A 349 3.76 -10.66 9.64
N HIS A 350 4.88 -9.99 9.43
CA HIS A 350 5.76 -10.24 8.29
C HIS A 350 6.23 -11.69 8.13
N ILE A 351 6.40 -12.46 9.22
CA ILE A 351 6.80 -13.87 9.12
C ILE A 351 5.60 -14.72 8.68
N LYS A 352 4.41 -14.47 9.23
CA LYS A 352 3.18 -15.16 8.78
C LYS A 352 2.87 -14.86 7.32
N VAL A 353 2.98 -13.59 6.92
CA VAL A 353 2.78 -13.18 5.52
C VAL A 353 3.84 -13.82 4.62
N ALA A 354 5.11 -13.82 5.02
CA ALA A 354 6.17 -14.48 4.25
C ALA A 354 5.92 -15.98 4.05
N LYS A 355 5.32 -16.69 5.03
CA LYS A 355 4.90 -18.09 4.86
C LYS A 355 3.82 -18.26 3.79
N GLN A 356 2.89 -17.32 3.67
CA GLN A 356 1.88 -17.35 2.61
C GLN A 356 2.54 -17.16 1.22
N TYR A 357 3.48 -16.20 1.12
CA TYR A 357 4.28 -16.03 -0.10
C TYR A 357 5.11 -17.27 -0.42
N GLU A 358 5.80 -17.87 0.56
CA GLU A 358 6.57 -19.10 0.38
C GLU A 358 5.69 -20.24 -0.14
N ALA A 359 4.52 -20.47 0.47
CA ALA A 359 3.58 -21.49 0.03
C ALA A 359 3.13 -21.26 -1.41
N PHE A 360 2.75 -20.03 -1.75
CA PHE A 360 2.35 -19.66 -3.11
C PHE A 360 3.50 -19.87 -4.12
N TYR A 361 4.70 -19.41 -3.80
CA TYR A 361 5.88 -19.58 -4.65
C TYR A 361 6.21 -21.06 -4.90
N ASN A 362 6.10 -21.90 -3.88
CA ASN A 362 6.30 -23.34 -4.02
C ASN A 362 5.25 -23.95 -4.97
N THR A 363 3.98 -23.55 -4.88
CA THR A 363 2.94 -23.98 -5.83
C THR A 363 3.26 -23.55 -7.26
N ILE A 364 3.76 -22.33 -7.46
CA ILE A 364 4.13 -21.83 -8.79
C ILE A 364 5.37 -22.53 -9.35
N LEU A 365 6.36 -22.86 -8.52
CA LEU A 365 7.56 -23.59 -8.93
C LEU A 365 7.31 -25.06 -9.25
N ALA A 366 6.27 -25.66 -8.67
CA ALA A 366 5.88 -27.04 -8.93
C ALA A 366 5.13 -27.23 -10.26
N LYS A 367 4.58 -26.14 -10.83
CA LYS A 367 3.99 -26.11 -12.18
C LYS A 367 5.07 -25.88 -13.23
#